data_AF-A0A091TRA8-F1
#
_entry.id   AF-A0A091TRA8-F1
#
_cell.length_a   1.000
_cell.length_b   1.000
_cell.length_c   1.000
_cell.angle_alpha   90.00
_cell.angle_beta   90.00
_cell.angle_gamma   90.00
#
_symmetry.space_group_name_H-M   'P 1'
#
loop_
_entity.id
_entity.type
_entity.pdbx_description
1 polymer ?
#
loop_
_entity_poly.entity_id
_entity_poly.type
_entity_poly.pdbx_seq_one_letter_code
_entity_poly.pdbx_strand_id
1 'polypeptide(L)'
;GKADFMGRTFAKPVVKMSDEHYCPPRFPPQLEYYQIYRGNSTAGDLLAAFELLQIGPGGKSDLPPIDGPTDMDRGPILPVPLGIRPVLSKYRVEVDRPRVDIECAGKGVQSALIQNYKKNPNFSTLVKWFEVDLPENELLHPPLNIRVVDCRAFGRYTLVGSHAVSSLRKFIYRPPDKKAQHWNMTG
;
A
#
# COMPACT_ATOMS: atom_id res chain seq x y z
N GLY A 1 11.33 -1.34 24.93
CA GLY A 1 10.29 -2.23 24.35
C GLY A 1 10.97 -3.43 23.74
N LYS A 2 10.35 -4.61 23.77
CA LYS A 2 10.86 -5.81 23.08
C LYS A 2 10.72 -5.61 21.57
N ALA A 3 11.69 -6.06 20.77
CA ALA A 3 11.56 -6.01 19.31
C ALA A 3 10.46 -6.99 18.86
N ASP A 4 9.44 -6.48 18.16
CA ASP A 4 8.34 -7.29 17.66
C ASP A 4 8.57 -7.71 16.20
N PHE A 5 8.20 -8.95 15.87
CA PHE A 5 8.35 -9.49 14.53
C PHE A 5 7.36 -8.84 13.55
N MET A 6 7.90 -8.03 12.62
CA MET A 6 7.11 -7.32 11.60
C MET A 6 6.77 -8.21 10.38
N GLY A 7 7.64 -9.14 10.01
CA GLY A 7 7.45 -10.02 8.85
C GLY A 7 8.76 -10.49 8.23
N ARG A 8 8.66 -11.10 7.04
CA ARG A 8 9.79 -11.58 6.23
C ARG A 8 9.62 -11.15 4.78
N THR A 9 10.72 -10.98 4.06
CA THR A 9 10.73 -10.70 2.63
C THR A 9 11.80 -11.54 1.93
N PHE A 10 11.69 -11.67 0.61
CA PHE A 10 12.70 -12.30 -0.24
C PHE A 10 13.30 -11.21 -1.13
N ALA A 11 14.63 -11.16 -1.20
CA ALA A 11 15.36 -10.23 -2.04
C ALA A 11 16.39 -10.98 -2.88
N LYS A 12 16.60 -10.53 -4.11
CA LYS A 12 17.72 -10.98 -4.95
C LYS A 12 18.81 -9.93 -4.87
N PRO A 13 19.95 -10.20 -4.19
CA PRO A 13 21.01 -9.21 -4.08
C PRO A 13 21.69 -8.98 -5.43
N VAL A 14 22.20 -7.76 -5.60
CA VAL A 14 23.11 -7.44 -6.69
C VAL A 14 24.48 -8.04 -6.36
N VAL A 15 24.97 -8.93 -7.20
CA VAL A 15 26.29 -9.55 -7.04
C VAL A 15 27.32 -8.69 -7.76
N LYS A 16 28.39 -8.34 -7.06
CA LYS A 16 29.51 -7.56 -7.59
C LYS A 16 30.80 -8.33 -7.41
N MET A 17 31.50 -8.55 -8.51
CA MET A 17 32.79 -9.25 -8.52
C MET A 17 33.93 -8.29 -8.15
N SER A 18 35.06 -8.82 -7.70
CA SER A 18 36.17 -8.01 -7.19
C SER A 18 36.88 -7.19 -8.27
N ASP A 19 36.72 -7.56 -9.55
CA ASP A 19 37.21 -6.84 -10.72
C ASP A 19 36.24 -5.73 -11.21
N GLU A 20 35.03 -5.68 -10.66
CA GLU A 20 34.07 -4.63 -10.97
C GLU A 20 34.28 -3.38 -10.10
N HIS A 21 34.43 -2.23 -10.74
CA HIS A 21 34.62 -0.96 -10.02
C HIS A 21 33.34 -0.50 -9.30
N TYR A 22 33.46 -0.07 -8.05
CA TYR A 22 32.37 0.50 -7.24
C TYR A 22 32.20 2.00 -7.52
N CYS A 23 31.66 2.32 -8.70
CA CYS A 23 31.51 3.69 -9.18
C CYS A 23 30.18 3.88 -9.95
N PRO A 24 29.78 5.13 -10.24
CA PRO A 24 28.64 5.41 -11.10
C PRO A 24 28.73 4.63 -12.43
N PRO A 25 27.59 4.16 -12.99
CA PRO A 25 26.20 4.38 -12.55
C PRO A 25 25.69 3.37 -11.51
N ARG A 26 26.50 2.35 -11.16
CA ARG A 26 26.13 1.28 -10.22
C ARG A 26 26.35 1.67 -8.75
N PHE A 27 26.79 2.89 -8.52
CA PHE A 27 26.90 3.54 -7.21
C PHE A 27 26.18 4.90 -7.25
N PRO A 28 25.42 5.26 -6.20
CA PRO A 28 25.16 4.43 -5.01
C PRO A 28 24.13 3.32 -5.28
N PRO A 29 24.07 2.26 -4.44
CA PRO A 29 23.16 1.14 -4.69
C PRO A 29 21.71 1.61 -4.75
N GLN A 30 20.95 1.06 -5.69
CA GLN A 30 19.57 1.46 -5.90
C GLN A 30 18.64 0.83 -4.87
N LEU A 31 17.80 1.65 -4.25
CA LEU A 31 16.75 1.18 -3.36
C LEU A 31 15.61 0.56 -4.17
N GLU A 32 15.16 -0.61 -3.74
CA GLU A 32 14.01 -1.31 -4.30
C GLU A 32 12.98 -1.61 -3.22
N TYR A 33 11.70 -1.70 -3.63
CA TYR A 33 10.61 -2.09 -2.74
C TYR A 33 10.48 -3.61 -2.72
N TYR A 34 10.48 -4.17 -1.51
CA TYR A 34 10.30 -5.59 -1.25
C TYR A 34 9.08 -5.80 -0.38
N GLN A 35 8.11 -6.59 -0.87
CA GLN A 35 6.91 -6.91 -0.10
C GLN A 35 7.28 -7.69 1.16
N ILE A 36 6.84 -7.20 2.32
CA ILE A 36 6.93 -7.92 3.59
C ILE A 36 5.68 -8.80 3.76
N TYR A 37 5.90 -10.05 4.14
CA TYR A 37 4.86 -11.03 4.45
C TYR A 37 4.90 -11.42 5.92
N ARG A 38 3.71 -11.53 6.53
CA ARG A 38 3.51 -12.09 7.88
C ARG A 38 2.54 -13.26 7.78
N GLY A 39 3.07 -14.47 7.75
CA GLY A 39 2.29 -15.64 7.35
C GLY A 39 1.91 -15.52 5.88
N ASN A 40 0.62 -15.71 5.57
CA ASN A 40 0.10 -15.64 4.21
C ASN A 40 -0.42 -14.24 3.83
N SER A 41 -0.23 -13.24 4.69
CA SER A 41 -0.72 -11.88 4.49
C SER A 41 0.42 -10.90 4.25
N THR A 42 0.19 -9.91 3.38
CA THR A 42 1.09 -8.76 3.22
C THR A 42 1.09 -7.89 4.48
N ALA A 43 2.26 -7.44 4.91
CA ALA A 43 2.47 -6.71 6.16
C ALA A 43 3.16 -5.34 5.96
N GLY A 44 3.25 -4.87 4.72
CA GLY A 44 3.89 -3.62 4.32
C GLY A 44 5.06 -3.84 3.37
N ASP A 45 5.80 -2.78 3.06
CA ASP A 45 6.91 -2.82 2.11
C ASP A 45 8.21 -2.37 2.78
N LEU A 46 9.31 -3.03 2.42
CA LEU A 46 10.67 -2.67 2.79
C LEU A 46 11.32 -1.94 1.62
N LEU A 47 11.80 -0.71 1.84
CA LEU A 47 12.65 -0.01 0.89
C LEU A 47 14.12 -0.24 1.28
N ALA A 48 14.83 -1.07 0.51
CA ALA A 48 16.20 -1.48 0.83
C ALA A 48 17.03 -1.72 -0.43
N ALA A 49 18.35 -1.81 -0.28
CA ALA A 49 19.26 -2.30 -1.31
C ALA A 49 20.08 -3.45 -0.71
N PHE A 50 20.23 -4.54 -1.47
CA PHE A 50 20.99 -5.71 -1.05
C PHE A 50 22.11 -5.97 -2.04
N GLU A 51 23.35 -5.97 -1.56
CA GLU A 51 24.54 -6.24 -2.39
C GLU A 51 25.34 -7.40 -1.82
N LEU A 52 25.93 -8.21 -2.70
CA LEU A 52 26.90 -9.25 -2.35
C LEU A 52 28.21 -8.93 -3.07
N LEU A 53 29.23 -8.55 -2.31
CA LEU A 53 30.53 -8.13 -2.84
C LEU A 53 31.55 -9.27 -2.70
N GLN A 54 32.17 -9.65 -3.81
CA GLN A 54 33.29 -10.58 -3.78
C GLN A 54 34.54 -9.90 -3.21
N ILE A 55 35.17 -10.53 -2.23
CA ILE A 55 36.43 -10.03 -1.64
C ILE A 55 37.58 -10.33 -2.61
N GLY A 56 38.29 -9.29 -3.01
CA GLY A 56 39.47 -9.38 -3.88
C GLY A 56 40.75 -9.79 -3.15
N PRO A 57 41.88 -9.89 -3.87
CA PRO A 57 43.18 -10.20 -3.28
C PRO A 57 43.65 -9.19 -2.22
N GLY A 58 43.17 -7.93 -2.29
CA GLY A 58 43.44 -6.90 -1.27
C GLY A 58 42.65 -7.12 0.02
N GLY A 59 41.72 -8.08 0.05
CA GLY A 59 40.91 -8.37 1.22
C GLY A 59 39.88 -7.27 1.47
N LYS A 60 39.70 -6.87 2.73
CA LYS A 60 38.67 -5.88 3.11
C LYS A 60 38.97 -4.46 2.61
N SER A 61 40.19 -4.16 2.16
CA SER A 61 40.52 -2.83 1.62
C SER A 61 39.86 -2.55 0.27
N ASP A 62 39.44 -3.60 -0.45
CA ASP A 62 38.77 -3.50 -1.75
C ASP A 62 37.26 -3.25 -1.61
N LEU A 63 36.73 -3.31 -0.39
CA LEU A 63 35.31 -3.06 -0.10
C LEU A 63 35.06 -1.56 0.10
N PRO A 64 33.85 -1.05 -0.23
CA PRO A 64 33.50 0.32 0.05
C PRO A 64 33.63 0.62 1.55
N PRO A 65 34.15 1.80 1.93
CA PRO A 65 34.33 2.17 3.32
C PRO A 65 32.98 2.19 4.05
N ILE A 66 32.95 1.55 5.22
CA ILE A 66 31.80 1.55 6.11
C ILE A 66 32.10 2.53 7.25
N ASP A 67 31.30 3.60 7.36
CA ASP A 67 31.41 4.55 8.45
C ASP A 67 30.73 3.99 9.71
N GLY A 68 31.47 3.44 10.67
CA GLY A 68 30.97 3.14 12.02
C GLY A 68 31.57 1.90 12.69
N PRO A 69 31.30 1.69 13.99
CA PRO A 69 31.87 0.58 14.77
C PRO A 69 31.34 -0.77 14.29
N THR A 70 32.22 -1.62 13.77
CA THR A 70 31.92 -3.01 13.38
C THR A 70 31.84 -3.91 14.61
N ASP A 71 30.69 -3.94 15.28
CA ASP A 71 30.45 -4.90 16.36
C ASP A 71 30.09 -6.29 15.79
N MET A 72 30.76 -7.32 16.29
CA MET A 72 31.01 -8.59 15.59
C MET A 72 29.81 -9.55 15.44
N ASP A 73 28.66 -9.29 16.06
CA ASP A 73 27.53 -10.24 16.06
C ASP A 73 26.30 -9.80 15.23
N ARG A 74 26.12 -8.50 14.99
CA ARG A 74 24.95 -7.97 14.26
C ARG A 74 25.25 -6.89 13.23
N GLY A 75 26.51 -6.42 13.16
CA GLY A 75 26.90 -5.25 12.39
C GLY A 75 26.25 -3.96 12.92
N PRO A 76 26.84 -2.78 12.64
CA PRO A 76 26.23 -1.52 13.05
C PRO A 76 24.96 -1.24 12.24
N ILE A 77 23.89 -0.80 12.91
CA ILE A 77 22.75 -0.15 12.25
C ILE A 77 23.17 1.27 11.94
N LEU A 78 23.58 1.52 10.68
CA LEU A 78 24.01 2.84 10.24
C LEU A 78 22.85 3.62 9.63
N PRO A 79 22.81 4.96 9.81
CA PRO A 79 21.84 5.78 9.10
C PRO A 79 22.07 5.66 7.59
N VAL A 80 20.98 5.57 6.84
CA VAL A 80 21.01 5.51 5.37
C VAL A 80 21.89 6.64 4.81
N PRO A 81 22.92 6.37 3.97
CA PRO A 81 23.77 7.41 3.41
C PRO A 81 22.98 8.46 2.62
N LEU A 82 23.40 9.73 2.69
CA LEU A 82 22.69 10.86 2.03
C LEU A 82 22.43 10.63 0.54
N GLY A 83 23.35 9.95 -0.17
CA GLY A 83 23.25 9.67 -1.60
C GLY A 83 22.14 8.69 -2.01
N ILE A 84 21.59 7.91 -1.08
CA ILE A 84 20.47 6.97 -1.35
C ILE A 84 19.23 7.30 -0.52
N ARG A 85 19.26 8.35 0.31
CA ARG A 85 18.05 8.74 1.04
C ARG A 85 16.97 9.14 0.04
N PRO A 86 15.74 8.64 0.18
CA PRO A 86 14.61 9.12 -0.60
C PRO A 86 14.50 10.64 -0.43
N VAL A 87 14.55 11.36 -1.55
CA VAL A 87 14.32 12.81 -1.56
C VAL A 87 12.82 13.03 -1.35
N LEU A 88 12.45 13.50 -0.17
CA LEU A 88 11.06 13.86 0.13
C LEU A 88 10.74 15.20 -0.52
N SER A 89 10.05 15.18 -1.65
CA SER A 89 9.47 16.38 -2.23
C SER A 89 8.11 16.65 -1.59
N LYS A 90 7.90 17.89 -1.11
CA LYS A 90 6.58 18.32 -0.64
C LYS A 90 5.65 18.53 -1.84
N TYR A 91 4.78 17.57 -2.10
CA TYR A 91 3.67 17.76 -3.03
C TYR A 91 2.43 18.21 -2.25
N ARG A 92 1.90 19.40 -2.57
CA ARG A 92 0.59 19.83 -2.07
C ARG A 92 -0.48 19.23 -2.98
N VAL A 93 -1.25 18.28 -2.45
CA VAL A 93 -2.48 17.83 -3.11
C VAL A 93 -3.57 18.84 -2.78
N GLU A 94 -3.78 19.80 -3.67
CA GLU A 94 -4.93 20.69 -3.61
C GLU A 94 -6.14 19.98 -4.22
N VAL A 95 -7.21 19.91 -3.44
CA VAL A 95 -8.52 19.37 -3.82
C VAL A 95 -9.44 20.57 -4.01
N ASP A 96 -10.27 20.56 -5.05
CA ASP A 96 -11.21 21.65 -5.31
C ASP A 96 -12.61 21.13 -5.62
N ARG A 97 -12.70 20.15 -6.53
CA ARG A 97 -13.98 19.60 -7.00
C ARG A 97 -14.03 18.07 -6.85
N PRO A 98 -14.19 17.56 -5.62
CA PRO A 98 -14.12 16.12 -5.38
C PRO A 98 -15.36 15.38 -5.89
N ARG A 99 -15.12 14.13 -6.31
CA ARG A 99 -16.12 13.12 -6.68
C ARG A 99 -15.74 11.78 -6.04
N VAL A 100 -16.74 10.99 -5.68
CA VAL A 100 -16.55 9.61 -5.20
C VAL A 100 -17.01 8.64 -6.28
N ASP A 101 -16.15 7.70 -6.62
CA ASP A 101 -16.43 6.59 -7.51
C ASP A 101 -16.46 5.30 -6.68
N ILE A 102 -17.58 4.57 -6.76
CA ILE A 102 -17.76 3.28 -6.09
C ILE A 102 -17.86 2.21 -7.17
N GLU A 103 -17.09 1.14 -7.06
CA GLU A 103 -17.04 0.05 -8.03
C GLU A 103 -16.95 -1.30 -7.32
N CYS A 104 -17.68 -2.29 -7.83
CA CYS A 104 -17.62 -3.67 -7.40
C CYS A 104 -17.98 -4.57 -8.58
N ALA A 105 -17.23 -5.67 -8.76
CA ALA A 105 -17.47 -6.63 -9.84
C ALA A 105 -17.53 -5.99 -11.25
N GLY A 106 -16.78 -4.92 -11.49
CA GLY A 106 -16.77 -4.21 -12.77
C GLY A 106 -17.98 -3.30 -13.03
N LYS A 107 -18.92 -3.21 -12.09
CA LYS A 107 -20.05 -2.27 -12.11
C LYS A 107 -19.86 -1.21 -11.04
N GLY A 108 -20.43 -0.02 -11.24
CA GLY A 108 -20.20 1.06 -10.28
C GLY A 108 -21.05 2.30 -10.50
N VAL A 109 -20.93 3.23 -9.56
CA VAL A 109 -21.60 4.53 -9.57
C VAL A 109 -20.62 5.65 -9.28
N GLN A 110 -20.94 6.83 -9.79
CA GLN A 110 -20.22 8.07 -9.47
C GLN A 110 -21.14 9.02 -8.71
N SER A 111 -20.62 9.66 -7.67
CA SER A 111 -21.33 10.73 -6.97
C SER A 111 -21.51 11.95 -7.86
N ALA A 112 -22.36 12.90 -7.43
CA ALA A 112 -22.31 14.25 -7.96
C ALA A 112 -20.96 14.91 -7.66
N LEU A 113 -20.55 15.86 -8.50
CA LEU A 113 -19.40 16.71 -8.23
C LEU A 113 -19.73 17.68 -7.10
N ILE A 114 -18.86 17.75 -6.10
CA ILE A 114 -18.86 18.87 -5.16
C ILE A 114 -18.19 20.04 -5.89
N GLN A 115 -18.93 21.12 -6.16
CA GLN A 115 -18.41 22.24 -6.96
C GLN A 115 -17.44 23.14 -6.18
N ASN A 116 -17.59 23.21 -4.86
CA ASN A 116 -16.70 23.96 -3.99
C ASN A 116 -16.69 23.30 -2.61
N TYR A 117 -15.70 22.45 -2.37
CA TYR A 117 -15.62 21.68 -1.11
C TYR A 117 -15.43 22.57 0.13
N LYS A 118 -14.78 23.73 -0.02
CA LYS A 118 -14.56 24.67 1.09
C LYS A 118 -15.86 25.32 1.55
N LYS A 119 -16.77 25.58 0.62
CA LYS A 119 -18.07 26.20 0.90
C LYS A 119 -19.12 25.18 1.32
N ASN A 120 -19.18 24.04 0.64
CA ASN A 120 -20.13 22.98 0.95
C ASN A 120 -19.51 21.60 0.65
N PRO A 121 -19.08 20.86 1.68
CA PRO A 121 -18.43 19.56 1.52
C PRO A 121 -19.43 18.39 1.31
N ASN A 122 -20.72 18.65 1.11
CA ASN A 122 -21.75 17.60 0.97
C ASN A 122 -22.09 17.32 -0.50
N PHE A 123 -22.36 16.05 -0.81
CA PHE A 123 -22.96 15.66 -2.08
C PHE A 123 -24.43 16.10 -2.13
N SER A 124 -24.86 16.59 -3.28
CA SER A 124 -26.28 16.94 -3.51
C SER A 124 -27.19 15.71 -3.61
N THR A 125 -26.63 14.56 -4.01
CA THR A 125 -27.34 13.27 -4.06
C THR A 125 -26.76 12.35 -3.00
N LEU A 126 -27.58 12.02 -1.99
CA LEU A 126 -27.15 11.23 -0.83
C LEU A 126 -27.13 9.73 -1.08
N VAL A 127 -27.98 9.23 -2.00
CA VAL A 127 -28.15 7.80 -2.26
C VAL A 127 -28.04 7.53 -3.74
N LYS A 128 -27.17 6.57 -4.08
CA LYS A 128 -27.09 5.92 -5.39
C LYS A 128 -26.91 4.42 -5.19
N TRP A 129 -27.35 3.65 -6.17
CA TRP A 129 -27.24 2.20 -6.16
C TRP A 129 -26.89 1.70 -7.56
N PHE A 130 -26.34 0.49 -7.60
CA PHE A 130 -26.10 -0.28 -8.81
C PHE A 130 -26.28 -1.75 -8.46
N GLU A 131 -26.68 -2.54 -9.45
CA GLU A 131 -26.82 -3.99 -9.31
C GLU A 131 -25.51 -4.68 -9.67
N VAL A 132 -25.19 -5.76 -8.96
CA VAL A 132 -24.02 -6.61 -9.20
C VAL A 132 -24.42 -8.07 -9.11
N ASP A 133 -23.85 -8.88 -10.00
CA ASP A 133 -23.98 -10.33 -9.95
C ASP A 133 -22.79 -10.86 -9.15
N LEU A 134 -23.06 -11.54 -8.02
CA LEU A 134 -22.04 -12.01 -7.10
C LEU A 134 -22.13 -13.53 -6.94
N PRO A 135 -21.00 -14.22 -6.69
CA PRO A 135 -21.03 -15.64 -6.35
C PRO A 135 -21.91 -15.92 -5.11
N GLU A 136 -22.58 -17.07 -5.07
CA GLU A 136 -23.33 -17.50 -3.89
C GLU A 136 -22.43 -17.60 -2.64
N ASN A 137 -21.19 -18.06 -2.83
CA ASN A 137 -20.21 -18.11 -1.75
C ASN A 137 -19.68 -16.69 -1.44
N GLU A 138 -20.14 -16.13 -0.32
CA GLU A 138 -19.73 -14.80 0.16
C GLU A 138 -18.22 -14.65 0.46
N LEU A 139 -17.42 -15.73 0.52
CA LEU A 139 -15.95 -15.62 0.59
C LEU A 139 -15.34 -15.15 -0.74
N LEU A 140 -16.05 -15.38 -1.84
CA LEU A 140 -15.58 -15.12 -3.20
C LEU A 140 -16.13 -13.79 -3.75
N HIS A 141 -16.84 -13.02 -2.93
CA HIS A 141 -17.32 -11.71 -3.32
C HIS A 141 -16.12 -10.80 -3.63
N PRO A 142 -16.11 -10.13 -4.80
CA PRO A 142 -15.06 -9.18 -5.12
C PRO A 142 -15.10 -7.98 -4.17
N PRO A 143 -13.97 -7.26 -4.00
CA PRO A 143 -13.94 -6.08 -3.15
C PRO A 143 -14.84 -4.96 -3.70
N LEU A 144 -15.31 -4.11 -2.80
CA LEU A 144 -15.94 -2.82 -3.15
C LEU A 144 -14.89 -1.72 -3.04
N ASN A 145 -14.53 -1.16 -4.18
CA ASN A 145 -13.56 -0.08 -4.31
C ASN A 145 -14.26 1.26 -4.18
N ILE A 146 -13.72 2.12 -3.31
CA ILE A 146 -14.16 3.50 -3.11
C ILE A 146 -12.97 4.40 -3.45
N ARG A 147 -13.14 5.25 -4.45
CA ARG A 147 -12.09 6.19 -4.89
C ARG A 147 -12.61 7.62 -4.80
N VAL A 148 -11.80 8.50 -4.26
CA VAL A 148 -12.04 9.94 -4.28
C VAL A 148 -11.12 10.54 -5.33
N VAL A 149 -11.69 11.25 -6.29
CA VAL A 149 -10.94 11.97 -7.32
C VAL A 149 -11.23 13.46 -7.25
N ASP A 150 -10.23 14.29 -7.53
CA ASP A 150 -10.37 15.72 -7.76
C ASP A 150 -10.59 15.95 -9.25
N CYS A 151 -11.74 16.54 -9.61
CA CYS A 151 -12.11 16.81 -10.99
C CYS A 151 -11.61 18.19 -11.41
N ARG A 152 -10.60 18.20 -12.28
CA ARG A 152 -9.92 19.42 -12.74
C ARG A 152 -10.48 19.91 -14.07
N ALA A 153 -9.94 21.02 -14.57
CA ALA A 153 -10.29 21.53 -15.89
C ALA A 153 -9.89 20.53 -16.98
N PHE A 154 -10.54 20.62 -18.15
CA PHE A 154 -10.24 19.81 -19.33
C PHE A 154 -10.36 18.29 -19.11
N GLY A 155 -11.29 17.85 -18.25
CA GLY A 155 -11.57 16.44 -18.03
C GLY A 155 -10.47 15.67 -17.28
N ARG A 156 -9.49 16.36 -16.69
CA ARG A 156 -8.43 15.72 -15.91
C ARG A 156 -8.95 15.31 -14.53
N TYR A 157 -8.51 14.14 -14.07
CA TYR A 157 -8.80 13.63 -12.74
C TYR A 157 -7.51 13.32 -12.00
N THR A 158 -7.42 13.72 -10.74
CA THR A 158 -6.33 13.35 -9.84
C THR A 158 -6.89 12.48 -8.73
N LEU A 159 -6.32 11.30 -8.49
CA LEU A 159 -6.70 10.48 -7.35
C LEU A 159 -6.31 11.19 -6.04
N VAL A 160 -7.28 11.40 -5.17
CA VAL A 160 -7.10 12.02 -3.84
C VAL A 160 -6.94 10.94 -2.77
N GLY A 161 -7.72 9.87 -2.88
CA GLY A 161 -7.66 8.75 -1.95
C GLY A 161 -8.42 7.54 -2.48
N SER A 162 -8.09 6.38 -1.94
CA SER A 162 -8.75 5.12 -2.28
C SER A 162 -8.89 4.25 -1.04
N HIS A 163 -9.97 3.49 -0.98
CA HIS A 163 -10.22 2.50 0.04
C HIS A 163 -10.90 1.28 -0.60
N ALA A 164 -10.51 0.08 -0.19
CA ALA A 164 -11.13 -1.15 -0.64
C ALA A 164 -11.76 -1.86 0.56
N VAL A 165 -13.07 -2.12 0.46
CA VAL A 165 -13.77 -3.01 1.39
C VAL A 165 -13.56 -4.43 0.89
N SER A 166 -12.67 -5.16 1.56
CA SER A 166 -12.26 -6.51 1.15
C SER A 166 -13.33 -7.59 1.32
N SER A 167 -14.36 -7.33 2.14
CA SER A 167 -15.45 -8.28 2.35
C SER A 167 -16.79 -7.57 2.53
N LEU A 168 -17.76 -7.95 1.72
CA LEU A 168 -19.13 -7.42 1.76
C LEU A 168 -19.98 -8.03 2.88
N ARG A 169 -19.51 -9.09 3.54
CA ARG A 169 -20.27 -9.91 4.50
C ARG A 169 -20.96 -9.13 5.62
N LYS A 170 -20.31 -8.05 6.09
CA LYS A 170 -20.84 -7.19 7.16
C LYS A 170 -21.93 -6.23 6.69
N PHE A 171 -22.09 -6.07 5.38
CA PHE A 171 -23.01 -5.14 4.73
C PHE A 171 -24.17 -5.85 4.04
N ILE A 172 -24.18 -7.19 4.05
CA ILE A 172 -25.31 -7.99 3.54
C ILE A 172 -26.46 -7.89 4.54
N TYR A 173 -27.55 -7.29 4.10
CA TYR A 173 -28.81 -7.32 4.84
C TYR A 173 -29.41 -8.73 4.76
N ARG A 174 -29.59 -9.36 5.92
CA ARG A 174 -30.34 -10.61 6.05
C ARG A 174 -31.67 -10.28 6.74
N PRO A 175 -32.82 -10.40 6.06
CA PRO A 175 -34.10 -10.18 6.70
C PRO A 175 -34.28 -11.17 7.86
N PRO A 176 -34.89 -10.76 8.98
CA PRO A 176 -35.15 -11.67 10.09
C PRO A 176 -36.11 -12.79 9.68
N ASP A 177 -35.84 -14.00 10.13
CA ASP A 177 -36.67 -15.18 9.87
C ASP A 177 -38.06 -15.01 10.48
N LYS A 178 -39.09 -14.86 9.64
CA LYS A 178 -40.50 -14.77 10.05
C LYS A 178 -41.02 -16.02 10.79
N LYS A 179 -40.23 -17.11 10.84
CA LYS A 179 -40.60 -18.38 11.50
C LYS A 179 -40.13 -18.50 12.95
N ALA A 180 -39.31 -17.58 13.47
CA ALA A 180 -38.76 -17.69 14.84
C ALA A 180 -39.68 -17.14 15.95
N GLN A 181 -40.83 -16.55 15.62
CA GLN A 181 -41.72 -15.88 16.59
C GLN A 181 -42.92 -16.72 17.09
N HIS A 182 -43.06 -18.00 16.69
CA HIS A 182 -44.27 -18.78 16.97
C HIS A 182 -44.13 -19.86 18.06
N TRP A 183 -43.17 -19.75 18.99
CA TRP A 183 -42.97 -20.75 20.06
C TRP A 183 -42.98 -20.25 21.51
N ASN A 184 -43.24 -18.97 21.79
CA ASN A 184 -43.24 -18.46 23.17
C ASN A 184 -44.58 -17.86 23.63
N MET A 185 -45.70 -18.52 23.34
CA MET A 185 -46.96 -18.32 24.06
C MET A 185 -47.68 -19.66 24.20
N THR A 186 -47.27 -20.47 25.17
CA THR A 186 -48.12 -21.37 25.96
C THR A 186 -47.25 -21.97 27.05
N GLY A 187 -47.51 -21.56 28.29
CA GLY A 187 -46.80 -21.94 29.50
C GLY A 187 -47.21 -21.01 30.63
#